data_AF-A0A7R5K4Y1-F1
#
_entry.id   AF-A0A7R5K4Y1-F1
#
_cell.length_a   1.000
_cell.length_b   1.000
_cell.length_c   1.000
_cell.angle_alpha   90.00
_cell.angle_beta   90.00
_cell.angle_gamma   90.00
#
_symmetry.space_group_name_H-M   'P 1'
#
loop_
_entity.id
_entity.type
_entity.pdbx_description
1 polymer ?
#
loop_
_entity_poly.entity_id
_entity_poly.type
_entity_poly.pdbx_seq_one_letter_code
_entity_poly.pdbx_strand_id
1 'polypeptide(L)'
;MNALEKTRQELDSTKARLASTQQSLAEKEAHLANLRIERRKQLEEILEMKQEALLAAISEKDANIALLELSASKKKKTQDEVMALKREKDRLVHQLKQQTQNRMKLMADNYDDDHHHYHHHHHHHHHRSPGRPQHSNHRPSPDQDDEEGIWA
;
A
#
# COMPACT_ATOMS: atom_id res chain seq x y z
N MET A 1 -5.75 54.03 26.16
CA MET A 1 -6.09 53.35 24.88
C MET A 1 -4.97 52.45 24.34
N ASN A 2 -3.70 52.66 24.66
CA ASN A 2 -2.56 51.94 24.04
C ASN A 2 -2.46 50.43 24.38
N ALA A 3 -2.87 50.00 25.58
CA ALA A 3 -2.76 48.59 25.99
C ALA A 3 -3.68 47.63 25.21
N LEU A 4 -4.95 48.02 24.99
CA LEU A 4 -5.92 47.22 24.23
C LEU A 4 -5.47 47.04 22.77
N GLU A 5 -4.94 48.09 22.16
CA GLU A 5 -4.47 48.08 20.79
C GLU A 5 -3.23 47.20 20.60
N LYS A 6 -2.31 47.22 21.57
CA LYS A 6 -1.18 46.28 21.63
C LYS A 6 -1.66 44.83 21.73
N THR A 7 -2.60 44.52 22.62
CA THR A 7 -3.17 43.17 22.73
C THR A 7 -3.85 42.72 21.44
N ARG A 8 -4.52 43.62 20.73
CA ARG A 8 -5.15 43.29 19.43
C ARG A 8 -4.09 42.96 18.37
N GLN A 9 -3.01 43.74 18.29
CA GLN A 9 -1.89 43.47 17.37
C GLN A 9 -1.21 42.13 17.68
N GLU A 10 -0.99 41.82 18.96
CA GLU A 10 -0.42 40.53 19.40
C GLU A 10 -1.33 39.35 19.04
N LEU A 11 -2.65 39.51 19.21
CA LEU A 11 -3.64 38.50 18.82
C LEU A 11 -3.63 38.26 17.30
N ASP A 12 -3.58 39.31 16.49
CA ASP A 12 -3.55 39.18 15.04
C ASP A 12 -2.21 38.57 14.57
N SER A 13 -1.10 38.92 15.21
CA SER A 13 0.20 38.26 15.00
C SER A 13 0.19 36.78 15.37
N THR A 14 -0.46 36.40 16.47
CA THR A 14 -0.60 34.99 16.85
C THR A 14 -1.51 34.22 15.90
N LYS A 15 -2.61 34.80 15.44
CA LYS A 15 -3.47 34.20 14.40
C LYS A 15 -2.72 33.97 13.09
N ALA A 16 -1.94 34.95 12.65
CA ALA A 16 -1.15 34.82 11.42
C ALA A 16 -0.10 33.70 11.54
N ARG A 17 0.60 33.62 12.69
CA ARG A 17 1.54 32.52 12.96
C ARG A 17 0.85 31.17 13.01
N LEU A 18 -0.32 31.08 13.65
CA LEU A 18 -1.10 29.85 13.72
C LEU A 18 -1.54 29.38 12.33
N ALA A 19 -2.04 30.28 11.49
CA ALA A 19 -2.42 29.95 10.12
C ALA A 19 -1.21 29.43 9.32
N SER A 20 -0.05 30.07 9.46
CA SER A 20 1.19 29.64 8.81
C SER A 20 1.66 28.26 9.28
N THR A 21 1.59 27.96 10.59
CA THR A 21 1.98 26.64 11.09
C THR A 21 0.98 25.55 10.68
N GLN A 22 -0.31 25.87 10.63
CA GLN A 22 -1.35 24.96 10.13
C GLN A 22 -1.14 24.63 8.65
N GLN A 23 -0.84 25.63 7.82
CA GLN A 23 -0.52 25.40 6.41
C GLN A 23 0.71 24.50 6.25
N SER A 24 1.80 24.79 6.98
CA SER A 24 3.02 23.98 6.93
C SER A 24 2.79 22.54 7.41
N LEU A 25 1.90 22.35 8.39
CA LEU A 25 1.50 21.01 8.83
C LEU A 25 0.77 20.26 7.73
N ALA A 26 -0.23 20.88 7.11
CA ALA A 26 -1.00 20.27 6.01
C ALA A 26 -0.11 19.89 4.81
N GLU A 27 0.86 20.75 4.46
CA GLU A 27 1.85 20.47 3.41
C GLU A 27 2.71 19.24 3.75
N LYS A 28 3.13 19.10 5.01
CA LYS A 28 3.90 17.94 5.48
C LYS A 28 3.07 16.66 5.50
N GLU A 29 1.81 16.75 5.92
CA GLU A 29 0.88 15.61 5.88
C GLU A 29 0.65 15.12 4.45
N ALA A 30 0.41 16.04 3.51
CA ALA A 30 0.29 15.72 2.09
C ALA A 30 1.59 15.09 1.55
N HIS A 31 2.76 15.61 1.93
CA HIS A 31 4.04 15.03 1.52
C HIS A 31 4.25 13.62 2.08
N LEU A 32 3.91 13.38 3.36
CA LEU A 32 3.98 12.05 3.96
C LEU A 32 3.04 11.06 3.27
N ALA A 33 1.83 11.47 2.91
CA ALA A 33 0.90 10.65 2.15
C ALA A 33 1.50 10.25 0.79
N ASN A 34 2.09 11.20 0.07
CA ASN A 34 2.76 10.93 -1.21
C ASN A 34 3.94 9.95 -1.06
N LEU A 35 4.77 10.12 -0.02
CA LEU A 35 5.88 9.21 0.26
C LEU A 35 5.42 7.78 0.57
N ARG A 36 4.27 7.62 1.23
CA ARG A 36 3.67 6.30 1.49
C ARG A 36 3.23 5.62 0.20
N ILE A 37 2.60 6.36 -0.72
CA ILE A 37 2.20 5.86 -2.03
C ILE A 37 3.42 5.46 -2.85
N GLU A 38 4.43 6.33 -2.92
CA GLU A 38 5.65 6.06 -3.69
C GLU A 38 6.39 4.83 -3.17
N ARG A 39 6.50 4.68 -1.84
CA ARG A 39 7.09 3.50 -1.22
C ARG A 39 6.34 2.21 -1.60
N ARG A 40 5.01 2.27 -1.71
CA ARG A 40 4.18 1.13 -2.12
C ARG A 40 4.48 0.72 -3.55
N LYS A 41 4.48 1.70 -4.47
CA LYS A 41 4.81 1.49 -5.88
C LYS A 41 6.21 0.90 -6.06
N GLN A 42 7.20 1.41 -5.31
CA GLN A 42 8.57 0.87 -5.34
C GLN A 42 8.65 -0.58 -4.85
N LEU A 43 7.86 -0.94 -3.82
CA LEU A 43 7.78 -2.32 -3.35
C LEU A 43 7.16 -3.24 -4.40
N GLU A 44 6.10 -2.80 -5.08
CA GLU A 44 5.49 -3.53 -6.20
C GLU A 44 6.51 -3.78 -7.32
N GLU A 45 7.23 -2.74 -7.76
CA GLU A 45 8.25 -2.81 -8.80
C GLU A 45 9.38 -3.77 -8.43
N ILE A 46 9.92 -3.68 -7.21
CA ILE A 46 10.98 -4.61 -6.74
C ILE A 46 10.49 -6.06 -6.74
N LEU A 47 9.24 -6.30 -6.34
CA LEU A 47 8.67 -7.64 -6.31
C LEU A 47 8.42 -8.20 -7.72
N GLU A 48 8.05 -7.34 -8.67
CA GLU A 48 7.93 -7.68 -10.09
C GLU A 48 9.29 -8.00 -10.70
N MET A 49 10.29 -7.13 -10.53
CA MET A 49 11.66 -7.37 -11.00
C MET A 49 12.23 -8.68 -10.45
N LYS A 50 11.96 -9.01 -9.18
CA LYS A 50 12.39 -10.28 -8.58
C LYS A 50 11.72 -11.49 -9.25
N GLN A 51 10.44 -11.37 -9.61
CA GLN A 51 9.72 -12.41 -10.33
C GLN A 51 10.28 -12.59 -11.75
N GLU A 52 10.50 -11.50 -12.46
CA GLU A 52 11.08 -11.50 -13.80
C GLU A 52 12.47 -12.11 -13.83
N ALA A 53 13.34 -11.76 -12.87
CA ALA A 53 14.68 -12.34 -12.76
C ALA A 53 14.64 -13.86 -12.56
N LEU A 54 13.71 -14.37 -11.73
CA LEU A 54 13.53 -15.81 -11.53
C LEU A 54 13.02 -16.50 -12.81
N LEU A 55 12.05 -15.90 -13.50
CA LEU A 55 11.54 -16.41 -14.77
C LEU A 55 12.62 -16.44 -15.85
N ALA A 56 13.43 -15.38 -15.96
CA ALA A 56 14.54 -15.30 -16.90
C ALA A 56 15.58 -16.40 -16.62
N ALA A 57 15.96 -16.61 -15.35
CA ALA A 57 16.88 -17.67 -14.96
C ALA A 57 16.34 -19.08 -15.27
N ILE A 58 15.03 -19.32 -15.07
CA ILE A 58 14.38 -20.59 -15.44
C ILE A 58 14.43 -20.79 -16.97
N SER A 59 14.07 -19.75 -17.73
CA SER A 59 14.09 -19.77 -19.21
C SER A 59 15.49 -20.06 -19.75
N GLU A 60 16.53 -19.45 -19.15
CA GLU A 60 17.92 -19.73 -19.49
C GLU A 60 18.27 -21.21 -19.26
N LYS A 61 17.84 -21.80 -18.12
CA LYS A 61 18.06 -23.22 -17.85
C LYS A 61 17.33 -24.12 -18.85
N ASP A 62 16.11 -23.77 -19.24
CA ASP A 62 15.36 -24.52 -20.26
C ASP A 62 16.04 -24.44 -21.65
N ALA A 63 16.54 -23.27 -22.04
CA ALA A 63 17.30 -23.10 -23.28
C ALA A 63 18.59 -23.95 -23.28
N ASN A 64 19.32 -23.95 -22.15
CA ASN A 64 20.54 -24.75 -22.01
C ASN A 64 20.26 -26.25 -22.06
N ILE A 65 19.19 -26.72 -21.42
CA ILE A 65 18.74 -28.11 -21.50
C ILE A 65 18.43 -28.48 -22.96
N ALA A 66 17.64 -27.67 -23.65
CA ALA A 66 17.27 -27.92 -25.04
C ALA A 66 18.52 -27.97 -25.95
N LEU A 67 19.46 -27.05 -25.77
CA LEU A 67 20.70 -27.02 -26.54
C LEU A 67 21.54 -28.29 -26.31
N LEU A 68 21.69 -28.75 -25.08
CA LEU A 68 22.44 -29.97 -24.76
C LEU A 68 21.74 -31.23 -25.30
N GLU A 69 20.41 -31.30 -25.19
CA GLU A 69 19.62 -32.43 -25.69
C GLU A 69 19.65 -32.51 -27.23
N LEU A 70 19.74 -31.38 -27.93
CA LEU A 70 19.85 -31.33 -29.39
C LEU A 70 21.29 -31.55 -29.90
N SER A 71 22.30 -31.02 -29.21
CA SER A 71 23.69 -30.99 -29.70
C SER A 71 24.53 -32.21 -29.30
N ALA A 72 24.18 -32.90 -28.21
CA ALA A 72 25.01 -33.97 -27.66
C ALA A 72 24.27 -35.31 -27.57
N SER A 73 24.51 -36.14 -28.60
CA SER A 73 24.03 -37.52 -28.67
C SER A 73 24.65 -38.40 -27.57
N LYS A 74 23.85 -38.71 -26.54
CA LYS A 74 24.01 -39.84 -25.58
C LYS A 74 25.36 -39.93 -24.86
N LYS A 75 26.14 -38.85 -24.79
CA LYS A 75 27.37 -38.81 -23.99
C LYS A 75 26.98 -38.76 -22.51
N LYS A 76 27.52 -39.69 -21.70
CA LYS A 76 27.26 -39.76 -20.25
C LYS A 76 27.45 -38.40 -19.55
N LYS A 77 28.53 -37.68 -19.86
CA LYS A 77 28.78 -36.33 -19.31
C LYS A 77 27.66 -35.33 -19.61
N THR A 78 27.14 -35.33 -20.84
CA THR A 78 26.01 -34.46 -21.22
C THR A 78 24.75 -34.84 -20.46
N GLN A 79 24.47 -36.12 -20.29
CA GLN A 79 23.30 -36.56 -19.51
C GLN A 79 23.41 -36.13 -18.04
N ASP A 80 24.60 -36.25 -17.45
CA ASP A 80 24.86 -35.80 -16.07
C ASP A 80 24.65 -34.28 -15.93
N GLU A 81 25.10 -33.50 -16.91
CA GLU A 81 24.90 -32.04 -16.96
C GLU A 81 23.42 -31.66 -17.13
N VAL A 82 22.69 -32.33 -18.03
CA VAL A 82 21.24 -32.13 -18.20
C VAL A 82 20.49 -32.45 -16.90
N MET A 83 20.86 -33.53 -16.19
CA MET A 83 20.27 -33.84 -14.90
C MET A 83 20.58 -32.77 -13.84
N ALA A 84 21.79 -32.20 -13.84
CA ALA A 84 22.15 -31.11 -12.94
C ALA A 84 21.32 -29.85 -13.22
N LEU A 85 21.20 -29.45 -14.49
CA LEU A 85 20.39 -28.31 -14.92
C LEU A 85 18.90 -28.48 -14.56
N LYS A 86 18.34 -29.68 -14.73
CA LYS A 86 16.96 -29.98 -14.33
C LYS A 86 16.75 -29.78 -12.82
N ARG A 87 17.68 -30.27 -11.98
CA ARG A 87 17.62 -30.06 -10.53
C ARG A 87 17.75 -28.59 -10.15
N GLU A 88 18.59 -27.82 -10.84
CA GLU A 88 18.74 -26.39 -10.59
C GLU A 88 17.47 -25.63 -10.99
N LYS A 89 16.88 -25.96 -12.14
CA LYS A 89 15.59 -25.41 -12.56
C LYS A 89 14.50 -25.68 -11.52
N ASP A 90 14.40 -26.90 -11.01
CA ASP A 90 13.38 -27.25 -10.01
C ASP A 90 13.52 -26.40 -8.73
N ARG A 91 14.76 -26.08 -8.34
CA ARG A 91 15.03 -25.15 -7.22
C ARG A 91 14.55 -23.73 -7.55
N LEU A 92 14.83 -23.22 -8.75
CA LEU A 92 14.38 -21.89 -9.17
C LEU A 92 12.84 -21.81 -9.26
N VAL A 93 12.19 -22.85 -9.78
CA VAL A 93 10.71 -22.95 -9.83
C VAL A 93 10.13 -22.96 -8.41
N HIS A 94 10.76 -23.66 -7.48
CA HIS A 94 10.34 -23.64 -6.08
C HIS A 94 10.48 -22.24 -5.47
N GLN A 95 11.59 -21.54 -5.72
CA GLN A 95 11.79 -20.16 -5.29
C GLN A 95 10.75 -19.21 -5.88
N LEU A 96 10.40 -19.36 -7.16
CA LEU A 96 9.36 -18.58 -7.83
C LEU A 96 7.99 -18.77 -7.16
N LYS A 97 7.62 -20.02 -6.85
CA LYS A 97 6.37 -20.32 -6.14
C LYS A 97 6.33 -19.66 -4.76
N GLN A 98 7.41 -19.79 -3.99
CA GLN A 98 7.51 -19.13 -2.68
C GLN A 98 7.44 -17.60 -2.80
N GLN A 99 8.15 -17.01 -3.77
CA GLN A 99 8.12 -15.57 -4.00
C GLN A 99 6.71 -15.09 -4.36
N THR A 100 6.00 -15.83 -5.20
CA THR A 100 4.62 -15.49 -5.60
C THR A 100 3.69 -15.51 -4.39
N GLN A 101 3.78 -16.53 -3.54
CA GLN A 101 2.99 -16.63 -2.31
C GLN A 101 3.31 -15.50 -1.34
N ASN A 102 4.61 -15.22 -1.12
CA ASN A 102 5.04 -14.13 -0.23
C ASN A 102 4.59 -12.76 -0.75
N ARG A 103 4.64 -12.55 -2.07
CA ARG A 103 4.12 -11.33 -2.71
C ARG A 103 2.64 -11.16 -2.41
N MET A 104 1.83 -12.18 -2.64
CA MET A 104 0.38 -12.11 -2.39
C MET A 104 0.06 -11.77 -0.94
N LYS A 105 0.78 -12.39 0.02
CA LYS A 105 0.61 -12.11 1.44
C LYS A 105 0.95 -10.65 1.79
N LEU A 106 2.10 -10.17 1.32
CA LEU A 106 2.52 -8.78 1.55
C LEU A 106 1.57 -7.77 0.90
N MET A 107 1.04 -8.07 -0.28
CA MET A 107 0.07 -7.19 -0.91
C MET A 107 -1.22 -7.12 -0.08
N ALA A 108 -1.74 -8.25 0.39
CA ALA A 108 -2.92 -8.26 1.27
C ALA A 108 -2.72 -7.42 2.53
N ASP A 109 -1.59 -7.59 3.22
CA ASP A 109 -1.27 -6.89 4.47
C ASP A 109 -1.14 -5.35 4.28
N ASN A 110 -0.83 -4.86 3.07
CA ASN A 110 -0.68 -3.43 2.77
C ASN A 110 -1.99 -2.72 2.38
N TYR A 111 -3.04 -3.44 1.95
CA TYR A 111 -4.32 -2.81 1.58
C TYR A 111 -5.19 -2.48 2.80
N ASP A 112 -5.09 -3.24 3.89
CA ASP A 112 -5.85 -2.99 5.13
C ASP A 112 -5.43 -1.69 5.84
N ASP A 113 -4.15 -1.30 5.77
CA ASP A 113 -3.65 -0.06 6.38
C ASP A 113 -4.21 1.21 5.69
N ASP A 114 -4.58 1.11 4.41
CA ASP A 114 -5.04 2.21 3.56
C ASP A 114 -6.51 2.57 3.80
N HIS A 115 -7.36 1.56 3.99
CA HIS A 115 -8.80 1.76 4.23
C HIS A 115 -9.09 2.56 5.51
N HIS A 116 -8.20 2.46 6.50
CA HIS A 116 -8.33 3.21 7.75
C HIS A 116 -7.95 4.69 7.62
N HIS A 117 -7.05 5.04 6.68
CA HIS A 117 -6.56 6.42 6.54
C HIS A 117 -7.46 7.30 5.65
N TYR A 118 -8.09 6.74 4.62
CA TYR A 118 -9.04 7.49 3.79
C TYR A 118 -10.33 7.89 4.54
N HIS A 119 -10.77 7.09 5.53
CA HIS A 119 -11.95 7.41 6.34
C HIS A 119 -11.71 8.47 7.43
N HIS A 120 -10.45 8.69 7.85
CA HIS A 120 -10.13 9.68 8.88
C HIS A 120 -9.95 11.11 8.34
N HIS A 121 -9.79 11.30 7.03
CA HIS A 121 -9.55 12.61 6.41
C HIS A 121 -10.80 13.39 5.97
N HIS A 122 -12.01 12.91 6.30
CA HIS A 122 -13.27 13.61 5.93
C HIS A 122 -14.06 14.24 7.08
N HIS A 123 -13.48 14.33 8.29
CA HIS A 123 -14.14 14.98 9.43
C HIS A 123 -13.29 16.06 10.09
N HIS A 124 -13.01 17.18 9.40
CA HIS A 124 -12.72 18.44 10.11
C HIS A 124 -12.99 19.69 9.25
N HIS A 125 -14.27 20.03 9.13
CA HIS A 125 -14.69 21.43 9.02
C HIS A 125 -16.13 21.61 9.50
N HIS A 126 -16.31 22.02 10.76
CA HIS A 126 -17.43 22.90 11.10
C HIS A 126 -16.99 23.95 12.11
N HIS A 127 -16.97 25.18 11.63
CA HIS A 127 -16.80 26.39 12.40
C HIS A 127 -17.90 26.49 13.47
N ARG A 128 -17.48 26.65 14.73
CA ARG A 128 -18.36 26.96 15.86
C ARG A 128 -18.73 28.45 15.80
N SER A 129 -19.99 28.77 15.51
CA SER A 129 -20.62 30.06 15.84
C SER A 129 -21.63 29.85 16.98
N PRO A 130 -21.64 30.69 18.04
CA PRO A 130 -22.55 30.52 19.16
C PRO A 130 -23.83 31.36 18.97
N GLY A 131 -25.00 30.73 19.01
CA GLY A 131 -26.24 31.44 19.32
C GLY A 131 -27.53 30.90 18.69
N ARG A 132 -28.23 30.00 19.39
CA ARG A 132 -29.65 30.11 19.82
C ARG A 132 -30.15 28.80 20.46
N PRO A 133 -31.05 28.85 21.47
CA PRO A 133 -31.63 27.64 22.08
C PRO A 133 -33.09 27.35 21.64
N GLN A 134 -33.53 26.12 21.94
CA GLN A 134 -34.90 25.55 21.95
C GLN A 134 -35.52 25.21 20.57
N HIS A 135 -36.18 24.06 20.31
CA HIS A 135 -37.15 23.24 21.07
C HIS A 135 -37.10 21.74 20.60
N SER A 136 -37.14 20.73 21.49
CA SER A 136 -38.29 19.91 21.93
C SER A 136 -38.72 18.72 21.04
N ASN A 137 -38.43 17.51 21.55
CA ASN A 137 -39.13 16.21 21.49
C ASN A 137 -39.58 15.59 20.14
N HIS A 138 -39.20 14.32 19.90
CA HIS A 138 -40.04 13.12 19.60
C HIS A 138 -39.11 11.93 19.24
N ARG A 139 -38.80 11.01 20.17
CA ARG A 139 -39.34 9.63 20.41
C ARG A 139 -38.64 8.51 19.57
N PRO A 140 -38.39 7.30 20.11
CA PRO A 140 -37.42 6.31 19.59
C PRO A 140 -38.04 5.24 18.66
N SER A 141 -37.16 4.50 17.97
CA SER A 141 -37.40 3.34 17.08
C SER A 141 -38.32 2.27 17.64
N PRO A 142 -38.91 1.48 16.71
CA PRO A 142 -38.88 0.02 16.85
C PRO A 142 -38.43 -0.71 15.57
N ASP A 143 -37.97 -1.94 15.81
CA ASP A 143 -37.44 -2.96 14.89
C ASP A 143 -38.32 -3.32 13.69
N GLN A 144 -37.67 -3.91 12.67
CA GLN A 144 -38.12 -4.96 11.73
C GLN A 144 -37.12 -4.98 10.55
N ASP A 145 -36.71 -6.07 9.94
CA ASP A 145 -36.71 -7.51 10.18
C ASP A 145 -35.68 -8.04 9.16
N ASP A 146 -34.93 -9.04 9.57
CA ASP A 146 -34.40 -10.17 8.79
C ASP A 146 -34.46 -10.11 7.25
N GLU A 147 -33.30 -10.18 6.59
CA GLU A 147 -33.17 -11.03 5.41
C GLU A 147 -31.74 -11.57 5.22
N GLU A 148 -31.68 -12.89 5.24
CA GLU A 148 -30.58 -13.79 4.95
C GLU A 148 -30.14 -13.71 3.47
N GLY A 149 -28.98 -14.29 3.13
CA GLY A 149 -28.69 -14.69 1.74
C GLY A 149 -27.30 -14.27 1.28
N ILE A 150 -26.25 -15.03 1.61
CA ILE A 150 -25.76 -16.12 0.75
C ILE A 150 -25.46 -15.61 -0.67
N TRP A 151 -24.18 -15.35 -0.97
CA TRP A 151 -23.67 -15.55 -2.31
C TRP A 151 -22.36 -16.34 -2.24
N ALA A 152 -22.39 -17.45 -2.97
CA ALA A 152 -21.38 -18.47 -3.14
C ALA A 152 -20.24 -18.03 -4.08
#